data_AF-A0A2H9RRZ8-F1
#
_entry.id   AF-A0A2H9RRZ8-F1
#
_cell.length_a   1.000
_cell.length_b   1.000
_cell.length_c   1.000
_cell.angle_alpha   90.00
_cell.angle_beta   90.00
_cell.angle_gamma   90.00
#
_symmetry.space_group_name_H-M   'P 1'
#
loop_
_entity.id
_entity.type
_entity.pdbx_description
1 polymer ?
#
loop_
_entity_poly.entity_id
_entity_poly.type
_entity_poly.pdbx_seq_one_letter_code
_entity_poly.pdbx_strand_id
1 'polypeptide(L)'
;MTKIPKLTNAIFIANILKKSMKWQIHGYEKSILEKPDGHFTRLCRTLKEIEECKLKGMEKLIDFIKSEHKTNCKHTKKMQDTDPNGMVYCMKCGEDV
;
A
#
# COMPACT_ATOMS: atom_id res chain seq x y z
N MET A 1 17.69 21.39 7.73
CA MET A 1 17.11 20.13 8.25
C MET A 1 15.66 20.08 7.82
N THR A 2 15.35 19.33 6.76
CA THR A 2 13.99 19.14 6.25
C THR A 2 13.22 18.27 7.24
N LYS A 3 12.23 18.84 7.93
CA LYS A 3 11.29 18.09 8.77
C LYS A 3 10.40 17.29 7.83
N ILE A 4 10.76 16.03 7.58
CA ILE A 4 9.89 15.09 6.86
C ILE A 4 8.57 15.02 7.67
N PRO A 5 7.42 15.38 7.08
CA PRO A 5 6.14 15.32 7.78
C PRO A 5 5.88 13.90 8.29
N LYS A 6 5.39 13.76 9.53
CA LYS A 6 5.08 12.45 10.16
C LYS A 6 4.15 11.58 9.29
N LEU A 7 3.40 12.17 8.38
CA LEU A 7 2.48 11.51 7.46
C LEU A 7 3.17 10.75 6.32
N THR A 8 4.25 11.33 5.77
CA THR A 8 5.07 10.69 4.73
C THR A 8 5.55 9.33 5.24
N ASN A 9 5.84 9.22 6.54
CA ASN A 9 6.19 7.94 7.17
C ASN A 9 5.01 6.96 7.29
N ALA A 10 3.78 7.42 7.57
CA ALA A 10 2.63 6.52 7.76
C ALA A 10 2.19 5.86 6.45
N ILE A 11 2.05 6.63 5.37
CA ILE A 11 1.73 6.08 4.04
C ILE A 11 2.88 5.20 3.53
N PHE A 12 4.12 5.62 3.76
CA PHE A 12 5.31 4.86 3.40
C PHE A 12 5.35 3.49 4.09
N ILE A 13 5.18 3.45 5.42
CA ILE A 13 5.12 2.21 6.19
C ILE A 13 3.95 1.33 5.69
N ALA A 14 2.77 1.90 5.47
CA ALA A 14 1.62 1.16 4.97
C ALA A 14 1.88 0.54 3.58
N ASN A 15 2.59 1.26 2.69
CA ASN A 15 2.98 0.74 1.38
C ASN A 15 4.03 -0.38 1.46
N ILE A 16 4.98 -0.31 2.41
CA ILE A 16 5.93 -1.41 2.67
C ILE A 16 5.18 -2.65 3.13
N LEU A 17 4.27 -2.50 4.10
CA LEU A 17 3.47 -3.60 4.62
C LEU A 17 2.59 -4.21 3.51
N LYS A 18 1.95 -3.38 2.69
CA LYS A 18 1.18 -3.81 1.51
C LYS A 18 2.02 -4.66 0.55
N LYS A 19 3.25 -4.25 0.25
CA LYS A 19 4.17 -5.03 -0.61
C LYS A 19 4.52 -6.37 0.04
N SER A 20 4.85 -6.39 1.33
CA SER A 20 5.16 -7.62 2.07
C SER A 20 4.03 -8.64 2.01
N MET A 21 2.78 -8.18 2.18
CA MET A 21 1.60 -9.05 2.12
C MET A 21 1.38 -9.64 0.74
N LYS A 22 1.59 -8.85 -0.33
CA LYS A 22 1.53 -9.36 -1.71
C LYS A 22 2.54 -10.47 -1.97
N TRP A 23 3.76 -10.36 -1.42
CA TRP A 23 4.76 -11.40 -1.50
C TRP A 23 4.35 -12.69 -0.79
N GLN A 24 3.70 -12.58 0.38
CA GLN A 24 3.19 -13.75 1.11
C GLN A 24 2.06 -14.45 0.34
N ILE A 25 1.09 -13.70 -0.20
CA ILE A 25 0.01 -14.23 -1.05
C ILE A 25 0.60 -14.98 -2.24
N HIS A 26 1.58 -14.39 -2.93
CA HIS A 26 2.25 -15.04 -4.05
C HIS A 26 2.99 -16.32 -3.64
N GLY A 27 3.55 -16.36 -2.43
CA GLY A 27 4.14 -17.57 -1.85
C GLY A 27 3.11 -18.69 -1.70
N TYR A 28 1.94 -18.40 -1.14
CA TYR A 28 0.86 -19.39 -1.02
C TYR A 28 0.34 -19.86 -2.38
N GLU A 29 0.21 -18.96 -3.36
CA GLU A 29 -0.21 -19.33 -4.72
C GLU A 29 0.69 -20.38 -5.35
N LYS A 30 2.01 -20.24 -5.20
CA LYS A 30 2.97 -21.24 -5.67
C LYS A 30 2.81 -22.58 -4.96
N SER A 31 2.55 -22.56 -3.64
CA SER A 31 2.35 -23.77 -2.85
C SER A 31 1.02 -24.50 -3.13
N ILE A 32 0.03 -23.81 -3.74
CA ILE A 32 -1.29 -24.38 -4.08
C ILE A 32 -1.26 -25.13 -5.43
N LEU A 33 -0.16 -25.05 -6.19
CA LEU A 33 -0.03 -25.72 -7.50
C LEU A 33 0.08 -27.25 -7.40
N GLU A 34 0.24 -27.81 -6.20
CA GLU A 34 0.20 -29.26 -5.97
C GLU A 34 -1.23 -29.80 -5.83
N LYS A 35 -1.39 -31.13 -5.88
CA LYS A 35 -2.71 -31.80 -5.92
C LYS A 35 -3.71 -31.21 -4.89
N PRO A 36 -4.97 -30.97 -5.30
CA PRO A 36 -5.94 -30.16 -4.54
C PRO A 36 -6.39 -30.75 -3.20
N ASP A 37 -6.11 -32.04 -2.92
CA ASP A 37 -6.68 -32.78 -1.79
C ASP A 37 -5.72 -32.98 -0.60
N GLY A 38 -4.53 -32.37 -0.63
CA GLY A 38 -3.62 -32.37 0.52
C GLY A 38 -4.08 -31.45 1.64
N HIS A 39 -3.99 -31.89 2.90
CA HIS A 39 -4.21 -31.05 4.08
C HIS A 39 -3.37 -29.75 4.03
N PHE A 40 -2.14 -29.86 3.52
CA PHE A 40 -1.25 -28.72 3.27
C PHE A 40 -1.81 -27.73 2.25
N THR A 41 -2.28 -28.19 1.09
CA THR A 41 -2.90 -27.35 0.05
C THR A 41 -4.13 -26.60 0.58
N ARG A 42 -4.98 -27.28 1.37
CA ARG A 42 -6.14 -26.64 2.04
C ARG A 42 -5.69 -25.55 3.02
N LEU A 43 -4.70 -25.83 3.86
CA LEU A 43 -4.13 -24.84 4.78
C LEU A 43 -3.58 -23.61 4.03
N CYS A 44 -2.83 -23.82 2.94
CA CYS A 44 -2.30 -22.72 2.13
C CYS A 44 -3.41 -21.87 1.50
N ARG A 45 -4.54 -22.47 1.08
CA ARG A 45 -5.70 -21.69 0.59
C ARG A 45 -6.31 -20.83 1.69
N THR A 46 -6.55 -21.37 2.87
CA THR A 46 -7.08 -20.60 4.00
C THR A 46 -6.14 -19.46 4.40
N LEU A 47 -4.82 -19.71 4.46
CA LEU A 47 -3.83 -18.67 4.75
C LEU A 47 -3.80 -17.58 3.66
N LYS A 48 -3.93 -17.97 2.39
CA LYS A 48 -4.03 -17.04 1.26
C LYS A 48 -5.25 -16.13 1.42
N GLU A 49 -6.43 -16.70 1.69
CA GLU A 49 -7.68 -15.94 1.86
C GLU A 49 -7.59 -14.95 3.04
N ILE A 50 -6.97 -15.36 4.14
CA ILE A 50 -6.71 -14.48 5.29
C ILE A 50 -5.82 -13.29 4.89
N GLU A 51 -4.72 -13.54 4.18
CA GLU A 51 -3.82 -12.47 3.75
C GLU A 51 -4.46 -11.55 2.70
N GLU A 52 -5.30 -12.06 1.80
CA GLU A 52 -6.08 -11.24 0.86
C GLU A 52 -7.08 -10.34 1.58
N CYS A 53 -7.73 -10.85 2.65
CA CYS A 53 -8.65 -10.05 3.47
C CYS A 53 -7.91 -8.92 4.17
N LYS A 54 -6.75 -9.22 4.78
CA LYS A 54 -5.89 -8.20 5.40
C LYS A 54 -5.41 -7.19 4.36
N LEU A 55 -5.06 -7.62 3.14
CA LEU A 55 -4.58 -6.73 2.07
C LEU A 55 -5.64 -5.68 1.73
N LYS A 56 -6.91 -6.10 1.59
CA LYS A 56 -8.04 -5.17 1.39
C LYS A 56 -8.19 -4.18 2.55
N GLY A 57 -7.99 -4.64 3.79
CA GLY A 57 -7.96 -3.77 4.98
C GLY A 57 -6.86 -2.71 4.90
N MET A 58 -5.64 -3.11 4.50
CA MET A 58 -4.50 -2.21 4.32
C MET A 58 -4.76 -1.18 3.20
N GLU A 59 -5.38 -1.58 2.09
CA GLU A 59 -5.75 -0.65 1.02
C GLU A 59 -6.73 0.42 1.50
N LYS A 60 -7.76 0.01 2.27
CA LYS A 60 -8.70 0.95 2.89
C LYS A 60 -8.02 1.90 3.88
N LEU A 61 -7.05 1.41 4.65
CA LEU A 61 -6.27 2.25 5.57
C LEU A 61 -5.46 3.31 4.80
N ILE A 62 -4.81 2.93 3.70
CA ILE A 62 -4.06 3.86 2.85
C ILE A 62 -5.02 4.92 2.28
N ASP A 63 -6.17 4.50 1.77
CA ASP A 63 -7.18 5.43 1.23
C ASP A 63 -7.70 6.38 2.31
N PHE A 64 -7.92 5.89 3.54
CA PHE A 64 -8.31 6.71 4.68
C PHE A 64 -7.25 7.74 5.06
N ILE A 65 -5.97 7.33 5.16
CA ILE A 65 -4.87 8.25 5.49
C ILE A 65 -4.78 9.35 4.43
N LYS A 66 -4.93 9.00 3.14
CA LYS A 66 -4.98 9.96 2.03
C LYS A 66 -6.20 10.88 2.11
N SER A 67 -7.38 10.37 2.48
CA SER A 67 -8.60 11.18 2.53
C SER A 67 -8.64 12.15 3.72
N GLU A 68 -8.09 11.76 4.87
CA GLU A 68 -7.97 12.65 6.04
C GLU A 68 -6.99 13.80 5.76
N HIS A 69 -5.98 13.55 4.92
CA HIS A 69 -5.04 14.56 4.47
C HIS A 69 -5.48 15.11 3.12
N LYS A 70 -6.63 15.79 3.11
CA LYS A 70 -7.03 16.62 1.97
C LYS A 70 -5.93 17.63 1.68
N THR A 71 -5.39 17.51 0.49
CA THR A 71 -4.31 18.34 -0.02
C THR A 71 -4.87 19.70 -0.40
N ASN A 72 -4.40 20.75 0.27
CA ASN A 72 -4.89 22.13 0.06
C ASN A 72 -4.33 22.77 -1.21
N CYS A 73 -3.55 22.03 -1.99
CA CYS A 73 -2.92 22.55 -3.19
C CYS A 73 -3.98 22.95 -4.24
N LYS A 74 -4.14 24.27 -4.44
CA LYS A 74 -4.99 24.86 -5.49
C LYS A 74 -4.29 25.00 -6.84
N HIS A 75 -3.05 24.50 -6.96
CA HIS A 75 -2.25 24.65 -8.17
C HIS A 75 -2.59 23.58 -9.22
N THR A 76 -2.37 23.93 -10.49
CA THR A 76 -2.72 23.07 -11.63
C THR A 76 -1.94 21.75 -11.60
N LYS A 77 -2.51 20.68 -12.17
CA LYS A 77 -1.86 19.36 -12.27
C LYS A 77 -0.48 19.38 -12.96
N LYS A 78 -0.20 20.38 -13.80
CA LYS A 78 1.11 20.56 -14.43
C LYS A 78 2.23 20.94 -13.45
N MET A 79 1.86 21.43 -12.27
CA MET A 79 2.76 21.79 -11.17
C MET A 79 2.93 20.65 -10.18
N GLN A 80 2.45 19.45 -10.51
CA GLN A 80 2.58 18.26 -9.69
C GLN A 80 3.72 17.41 -10.21
N ASP A 81 4.51 16.86 -9.31
CA ASP A 81 5.55 15.89 -9.62
C ASP A 81 5.43 14.71 -8.64
N THR A 82 6.08 13.60 -8.95
CA THR A 82 6.07 12.40 -8.13
C THR A 82 7.42 12.27 -7.46
N ASP A 83 7.44 12.23 -6.12
CA ASP A 83 8.67 11.99 -5.39
C ASP A 83 9.21 10.57 -5.66
N PRO A 84 10.47 10.27 -5.28
CA PRO A 84 11.05 8.92 -5.44
C PRO A 84 10.24 7.79 -4.77
N ASN A 85 9.26 8.13 -3.92
CA ASN A 85 8.41 7.21 -3.19
C ASN A 85 7.03 7.01 -3.84
N GLY A 86 6.76 7.66 -4.97
CA GLY A 86 5.48 7.56 -5.68
C GLY A 86 4.39 8.51 -5.16
N MET A 87 4.74 9.48 -4.32
CA MET A 87 3.81 10.47 -3.77
C MET A 87 3.77 11.71 -4.64
N VAL A 88 2.57 12.14 -5.00
CA VAL A 88 2.37 13.35 -5.81
C VAL A 88 2.44 14.56 -4.90
N TYR A 89 3.27 15.53 -5.24
CA TYR A 89 3.42 16.77 -4.52
C TYR A 89 3.41 17.95 -5.50
N CYS A 90 3.03 19.13 -5.02
CA CYS A 90 3.10 20.34 -5.81
C CYS A 90 4.52 20.89 -5.77
N MET A 91 5.18 20.96 -6.93
CA MET A 91 6.50 21.57 -7.07
C MET A 91 6.55 23.05 -6.66
N LYS A 92 5.40 23.74 -6.63
CA LYS A 92 5.32 25.18 -6.35
C LYS A 92 5.18 25.51 -4.85
N CYS A 93 4.29 24.82 -4.13
CA CYS A 93 4.09 25.05 -2.69
C CYS A 93 4.73 23.96 -1.82
N GLY A 94 5.21 22.87 -2.40
CA GLY A 94 5.75 21.72 -1.67
C GLY A 94 4.71 20.95 -0.87
N GLU A 95 3.42 21.29 -1.02
CA GLU A 95 2.33 20.55 -0.39
C GLU A 95 2.09 19.25 -1.15
N ASP A 96 1.86 18.18 -0.39
CA ASP A 96 1.35 16.91 -0.94
C ASP A 96 0.04 17.18 -1.70
N VAL A 97 -0.23 16.41 -2.77
CA VAL A 97 -1.45 16.54 -3.63
C VAL A 97 -2.27 15.26 -3.70
#